data_AF-A0A0S8AXB8-F1
#
_entry.id   AF-A0A0S8AXB8-F1
#
_cell.length_a   1.000
_cell.length_b   1.000
_cell.length_c   1.000
_cell.angle_alpha   90.00
_cell.angle_beta   90.00
_cell.angle_gamma   90.00
#
_symmetry.space_group_name_H-M   'P 1'
#
loop_
_entity.id
_entity.type
_entity.pdbx_description
1 polymer ?
#
loop_
_entity_poly.entity_id
_entity_poly.type
_entity_poly.pdbx_seq_one_letter_code
_entity_poly.pdbx_strand_id
1 'polypeptide(L)' 'EQSEAGFAAAHTRTPLGRSSTPEDVAQAVVFAARARAVTGTTLLVDGGQHLVPSGRDVMFLTEKS' A
#
# COMPACT_ATOMS: atom_id res chain seq x y z
N GLU A 1 -5.62 -4.93 -18.72
CA GLU A 1 -6.35 -5.32 -17.51
C GLU A 1 -5.37 -5.86 -16.48
N GLN A 2 -5.47 -5.43 -15.22
CA GLN A 2 -4.63 -5.94 -14.15
C GLN A 2 -5.27 -7.24 -13.66
N SER A 3 -4.67 -8.40 -13.96
CA SER A 3 -5.22 -9.69 -13.53
C SER A 3 -5.10 -9.82 -12.00
N GLU A 4 -6.04 -10.53 -11.38
CA GLU A 4 -6.03 -10.82 -9.93
C GLU A 4 -4.71 -11.50 -9.49
N ALA A 5 -4.12 -12.32 -10.36
CA ALA A 5 -2.80 -12.91 -10.15
C ALA A 5 -1.67 -11.87 -10.19
N GLY A 6 -1.74 -10.88 -11.09
CA GLY A 6 -0.80 -9.77 -11.14
C GLY A 6 -0.92 -8.84 -9.94
N PHE A 7 -2.14 -8.63 -9.44
CA PHE A 7 -2.43 -7.92 -8.20
C PHE A 7 -1.79 -8.66 -7.01
N ALA A 8 -2.10 -9.95 -6.82
CA ALA A 8 -1.54 -10.77 -5.74
C ALA A 8 0.01 -10.83 -5.76
N ALA A 9 0.63 -10.95 -6.94
CA ALA A 9 2.09 -10.99 -7.07
C ALA A 9 2.78 -9.64 -6.77
N ALA A 10 2.09 -8.51 -6.99
CA ALA A 10 2.60 -7.20 -6.59
C ALA A 10 2.54 -7.00 -5.06
N HIS A 11 1.56 -7.62 -4.41
CA HIS A 11 1.30 -7.48 -2.97
C HIS A 11 2.33 -8.20 -2.08
N THR A 12 3.14 -9.11 -2.62
CA THR A 12 4.18 -9.81 -1.86
C THR A 12 5.51 -9.06 -1.78
N ARG A 13 5.66 -7.97 -2.52
CA ARG A 13 6.91 -7.20 -2.61
C ARG A 13 7.01 -6.06 -1.61
N THR A 14 6.00 -5.90 -0.76
CA THR A 14 6.04 -4.93 0.33
C THR A 14 6.97 -5.45 1.45
N PRO A 15 7.54 -4.57 2.29
CA PRO A 15 8.35 -4.96 3.43
C PRO A 15 7.67 -5.95 4.38
N LEU A 16 6.35 -5.86 4.54
CA LEU A 16 5.58 -6.80 5.36
C LEU A 16 5.22 -8.10 4.62
N GLY A 17 5.68 -8.29 3.38
CA GLY A 17 5.42 -9.49 2.57
C GLY A 17 3.96 -9.67 2.13
N ARG A 18 3.11 -8.69 2.46
CA ARG A 18 1.71 -8.59 2.08
C ARG A 18 1.32 -7.11 1.95
N SER A 19 0.41 -6.80 1.04
CA SER A 19 -0.24 -5.49 1.06
C SER A 19 -1.37 -5.49 2.11
N SER A 20 -2.02 -4.34 2.22
CA SER A 20 -3.17 -4.15 3.07
C SER A 20 -4.43 -4.76 2.48
N THR A 21 -5.22 -5.35 3.35
CA THR A 21 -6.59 -5.78 3.10
C THR A 21 -7.58 -4.66 3.46
N PRO A 22 -8.84 -4.72 3.00
CA PRO A 22 -9.89 -3.83 3.48
C PRO A 22 -10.01 -3.82 5.01
N GLU A 23 -9.82 -4.98 5.66
CA GLU A 23 -9.85 -5.13 7.11
C GLU A 23 -8.71 -4.37 7.79
N ASP A 24 -7.49 -4.38 7.23
CA ASP A 24 -6.37 -3.60 7.75
C ASP A 24 -6.69 -2.09 7.74
N VAL A 25 -7.36 -1.59 6.69
CA VAL A 25 -7.80 -0.19 6.59
C VAL A 25 -8.87 0.13 7.64
N ALA A 26 -9.87 -0.74 7.81
CA ALA A 26 -10.92 -0.54 8.80
C ALA A 26 -10.34 -0.48 10.23
N GLN A 27 -9.39 -1.36 10.56
CA GLN A 27 -8.70 -1.34 11.86
C GLN A 27 -7.91 -0.04 12.08
N ALA A 28 -7.22 0.46 11.05
CA ALA A 28 -6.50 1.73 11.12
C ALA A 28 -7.44 2.93 11.37
N VAL A 29 -8.62 2.93 10.75
CA VAL A 29 -9.66 3.95 11.01
C VAL A 29 -10.15 3.88 12.46
N VAL A 30 -10.44 2.69 12.98
CA VAL A 30 -10.88 2.52 14.38
C VAL A 30 -9.79 2.97 15.36
N PHE A 31 -8.52 2.67 15.07
CA PHE A 31 -7.39 3.17 15.84
C PHE A 31 -7.35 4.71 15.82
N ALA A 32 -7.38 5.33 14.64
CA ALA A 32 -7.33 6.79 14.49
C ALA A 32 -8.50 7.49 15.20
N ALA A 33 -9.72 6.94 15.10
CA ALA A 33 -10.90 7.48 15.76
C ALA A 33 -10.80 7.47 17.30
N ARG A 34 -9.98 6.58 17.88
CA ARG A 34 -9.74 6.51 19.33
C ARG A 34 -8.59 7.41 19.81
N ALA A 35 -7.68 7.80 18.91
CA ALA A 35 -6.48 8.56 19.23
C ALA A 35 -6.73 10.07 19.28
N ARG A 36 -7.39 10.56 20.36
CA ARG A 36 -7.89 11.94 20.48
C ARG A 36 -6.86 13.07 20.30
N ALA A 37 -5.59 12.80 20.57
CA ALA A 37 -4.52 13.80 20.44
C ALA A 37 -3.82 13.78 19.06
N VAL A 38 -4.16 12.82 18.20
CA VAL A 38 -3.56 12.67 16.87
C VAL A 38 -4.36 13.47 15.86
N THR A 39 -3.71 14.39 15.16
CA THR A 39 -4.31 15.21 14.11
C THR A 39 -3.24 15.63 13.10
N GLY A 40 -3.65 16.06 11.90
CA GLY A 40 -2.76 16.62 10.89
C GLY A 40 -1.71 15.65 10.34
N THR A 41 -1.94 14.34 10.45
CA THR A 41 -0.99 13.31 10.02
C THR A 41 -1.62 12.33 9.03
N THR A 42 -0.79 11.74 8.19
CA THR A 42 -1.15 10.66 7.27
C THR A 42 -0.73 9.32 7.88
N LEU A 43 -1.70 8.45 8.15
CA LEU A 43 -1.45 7.08 8.57
C LEU A 43 -1.40 6.16 7.35
N LEU A 44 -0.21 5.64 7.02
CA LEU A 44 -0.02 4.74 5.89
C LEU A 44 -0.42 3.30 6.26
N VAL A 45 -1.23 2.70 5.40
CA VAL A 45 -1.73 1.33 5.54
C VAL A 45 -1.46 0.63 4.20
N ASP A 46 -0.20 0.33 3.92
CA ASP A 46 0.24 -0.13 2.58
C ASP A 46 1.24 -1.30 2.63
N GLY A 47 1.33 -2.00 3.77
CA GLY A 47 2.33 -3.06 3.94
C GLY A 47 3.78 -2.56 3.93
N GLY A 48 4.03 -1.25 3.96
CA GLY A 48 5.33 -0.62 3.79
C GLY A 48 5.69 -0.33 2.32
N GLN A 49 4.74 -0.41 1.39
CA GLN A 49 5.00 -0.19 -0.04
C GLN A 49 5.68 1.15 -0.33
N HIS A 50 5.33 2.23 0.38
CA HIS A 50 5.96 3.55 0.24
C HIS A 50 7.46 3.58 0.57
N LEU A 51 7.97 2.57 1.29
CA LEU A 51 9.39 2.43 1.60
C LEU A 51 10.17 1.69 0.52
N VAL A 52 9.48 1.09 -0.46
CA VAL A 52 10.11 0.40 -1.58
C VAL A 52 10.48 1.42 -2.64
N PRO A 53 11.77 1.64 -2.95
CA PRO A 53 12.16 2.57 -3.99
C PRO A 53 11.65 2.08 -5.35
N SER A 54 10.79 2.84 -6.02
CA SER A 54 10.51 2.60 -7.44
C SER A 54 11.67 3.17 -8.25
N GLY A 55 12.51 2.30 -8.82
CA GLY A 55 13.73 2.70 -9.53
C GLY A 55 13.52 3.63 -10.75
N ARG A 56 12.28 3.92 -11.16
CA ARG A 56 11.90 4.86 -12.23
C ARG A 56 10.49 5.38 -12.02
N ASP A 57 10.27 6.64 -12.40
CA ASP A 57 8.93 7.23 -12.54
C ASP A 57 8.05 6.33 -13.41
N VAL A 58 6.82 6.08 -12.95
CA VAL A 58 5.87 5.08 -13.47
C VAL A 58 5.45 5.33 -14.92
N MET A 59 5.84 6.47 -15.53
CA MET A 59 5.50 6.85 -16.89
C MET A 59 6.07 5.92 -17.99
N PHE A 60 6.98 4.99 -17.69
CA PHE A 60 7.68 4.16 -18.71
C PHE A 60 7.50 2.64 -18.59
N LEU A 61 6.62 2.12 -17.74
CA LEU A 61 6.47 0.66 -17.55
C LEU A 61 5.35 0.02 -18.40
N THR A 62 4.62 0.78 -19.22
CA THR A 62 3.51 0.27 -20.05
C THR A 62 3.83 0.09 -21.52
N GLU A 63 5.07 0.33 -21.98
CA GLU A 63 5.49 -0.04 -23.32
C GLU A 63 6.68 -0.99 -23.27
N LYS A 64 6.40 -2.29 -23.44
CA LYS A 64 7.40 -3.26 -23.87
C LYS A 64 7.37 -3.30 -25.40
N SER A 65 8.52 -2.99 -26.00
CA SER A 65 8.91 -3.48 -27.33
C SER A 65 8.89 -5.00 -27.38
#